data_AF-A0A2E0Z0U0-F1
#
_entry.id   AF-A0A2E0Z0U0-F1
#
_cell.length_a   1.000
_cell.length_b   1.000
_cell.length_c   1.000
_cell.angle_alpha   90.00
_cell.angle_beta   90.00
_cell.angle_gamma   90.00
#
_symmetry.space_group_name_H-M   'P 1'
#
loop_
_entity.id
_entity.type
_entity.pdbx_description
1 polymer ?
#
loop_
_entity_poly.entity_id
_entity_poly.type
_entity_poly.pdbx_seq_one_letter_code
_entity_poly.pdbx_strand_id
1 'polypeptide(L)' 'KVLVGFHLSDLQAETFIFKNGDRAGTTGISLKSRLLRFQWIKVEGQPFPAPTAETHNAVA' A
#
# COMPACT_ATOMS: atom_id res chain seq x y z
N LYS A 1 4.13 -10.52 11.42
CA LYS A 1 4.42 -9.67 10.24
C LYS A 1 3.25 -9.65 9.27
N VAL A 2 2.85 -8.46 8.81
CA VAL A 2 1.79 -8.28 7.80
C VAL A 2 2.39 -7.67 6.53
N LEU A 3 2.02 -8.20 5.37
CA LEU A 3 2.37 -7.66 4.06
C LEU A 3 1.09 -7.34 3.28
N VAL A 4 1.13 -6.26 2.51
CA VAL A 4 -0.04 -5.81 1.75
C VAL A 4 0.41 -5.33 0.38
N GLY A 5 -0.25 -5.80 -0.67
CA GLY A 5 -0.19 -5.21 -2.00
C GLY A 5 -1.35 -4.23 -2.17
N PHE A 6 -1.10 -3.04 -2.70
CA PHE A 6 -2.12 -2.01 -2.89
C PHE A 6 -1.90 -1.22 -4.17
N HIS A 7 -2.97 -0.59 -4.66
CA HIS A 7 -2.93 0.32 -5.79
C HIS A 7 -3.11 1.76 -5.33
N LEU A 8 -2.26 2.64 -5.85
CA LEU A 8 -2.35 4.09 -5.65
C LEU A 8 -2.77 4.76 -6.97
N SER A 9 -3.49 5.87 -6.88
CA SER A 9 -3.72 6.78 -8.00
C SER A 9 -3.20 8.17 -7.69
N ASP A 10 -3.09 8.98 -8.75
CA ASP A 10 -2.82 10.41 -8.67
C ASP A 10 -1.58 10.71 -7.81
N LEU A 11 -0.48 9.99 -8.08
CA LEU A 11 0.78 10.24 -7.38
C LEU A 11 1.32 11.62 -7.77
N GLN A 12 1.46 12.49 -6.77
CA GLN A 12 1.93 13.85 -6.90
C GLN A 12 3.14 14.06 -6.02
N ALA A 13 4.12 14.77 -6.56
CA ALA A 13 5.30 15.22 -5.83
C ALA A 13 5.12 16.69 -5.43
N GLU A 14 5.30 16.98 -4.15
CA GLU A 14 5.30 18.34 -3.61
C GLU A 14 6.60 18.60 -2.87
N THR A 15 7.25 19.73 -3.16
CA THR A 15 8.45 20.15 -2.42
C THR A 15 8.06 20.81 -1.11
N PHE A 16 8.82 20.57 -0.05
CA PHE A 16 8.69 21.28 1.22
C PHE A 16 10.07 21.60 1.79
N ILE A 17 10.15 22.55 2.73
CA ILE A 17 11.38 22.85 3.45
C ILE A 17 11.31 22.21 4.84
N PHE A 18 12.35 21.47 5.21
CA PHE A 18 12.47 20.94 6.58
C PHE A 18 12.59 22.11 7.56
N LYS A 19 11.69 22.17 8.55
CA LYS A 19 11.68 23.27 9.53
C LYS A 19 12.72 23.08 10.63
N ASN A 20 12.95 21.84 11.06
CA ASN A 20 13.79 21.50 12.22
C ASN A 20 14.59 20.22 11.95
N GLY A 21 15.54 19.92 12.84
CA GLY A 21 16.41 18.74 12.79
C GLY A 21 17.62 18.92 11.87
N ASP A 22 18.41 17.86 11.70
CA ASP A 22 19.71 17.90 10.99
C ASP A 22 19.62 18.37 9.53
N ARG A 23 18.43 18.27 8.93
CA ARG A 23 18.14 18.69 7.55
C ARG A 23 17.42 20.04 7.43
N ALA A 24 17.28 20.80 8.53
CA ALA A 24 16.57 22.07 8.54
C ALA A 24 17.07 23.03 7.44
N GLY A 25 16.15 23.71 6.77
CA GLY A 25 16.45 24.63 5.66
C GLY A 25 16.65 23.97 4.30
N THR A 26 16.75 22.63 4.23
CA THR A 26 16.86 21.91 2.94
C THR A 26 15.50 21.57 2.34
N THR A 27 15.47 21.38 1.01
CA THR A 27 14.28 20.92 0.28
C THR A 27 14.11 19.41 0.43
N GLY A 28 12.93 19.00 0.86
CA GLY A 28 12.42 17.63 0.79
C GLY A 28 11.35 17.49 -0.28
N ILE A 29 11.06 16.24 -0.66
CA ILE A 29 9.97 15.89 -1.57
C ILE A 29 8.98 15.03 -0.80
N SER A 30 7.71 15.46 -0.78
CA SER A 30 6.59 14.68 -0.30
C SER A 30 5.89 14.04 -1.48
N LEU A 31 5.61 12.74 -1.37
CA LEU A 31 4.80 12.01 -2.33
C LEU A 31 3.41 11.80 -1.75
N LYS A 32 2.40 12.35 -2.41
CA LYS A 32 0.99 12.19 -2.04
C LYS A 32 0.27 11.40 -3.11
N SER A 33 -0.64 10.53 -2.70
CA SER A 33 -1.45 9.73 -3.62
C SER A 33 -2.74 9.31 -2.94
N ARG A 34 -3.74 8.90 -3.73
CA ARG A 34 -4.95 8.27 -3.20
C ARG A 34 -4.79 6.76 -3.18
N LEU A 35 -5.02 6.14 -2.02
CA LEU A 35 -5.16 4.69 -1.93
C LEU A 35 -6.49 4.28 -2.58
N LEU A 36 -6.41 3.48 -3.65
CA LEU A 36 -7.60 3.02 -4.36
C LEU A 36 -8.15 1.71 -3.80
N ARG A 37 -7.28 0.72 -3.65
CA ARG A 37 -7.66 -0.60 -3.14
C ARG A 37 -6.48 -1.38 -2.59
N PHE A 38 -6.77 -2.28 -1.67
CA PHE A 38 -5.90 -3.40 -1.34
C PHE A 38 -6.09 -4.49 -2.41
N GLN A 39 -4.98 -5.00 -2.92
CA GLN A 39 -4.96 -6.08 -3.91
C GLN A 39 -4.85 -7.45 -3.24
N TRP A 40 -4.00 -7.56 -2.21
CA TRP A 40 -3.85 -8.77 -1.42
C TRP A 40 -3.27 -8.41 -0.05
N ILE A 41 -3.56 -9.25 0.94
CA ILE A 41 -3.03 -9.15 2.30
C ILE A 41 -2.42 -10.51 2.65
N LYS A 42 -1.28 -10.50 3.35
CA LYS A 42 -0.68 -11.70 3.92
C LYS A 42 -0.33 -11.47 5.39
N VAL A 43 -0.76 -12.39 6.25
CA VAL A 43 -0.45 -12.40 7.68
C VAL A 43 0.44 -13.60 7.95
N GLU A 44 1.64 -13.37 8.48
CA GLU A 44 2.68 -14.40 8.63
C GLU A 44 2.91 -15.24 7.36
N GLY A 45 2.85 -14.59 6.20
CA GLY A 45 3.03 -15.22 4.89
C GLY A 45 1.79 -15.91 4.32
N GLN A 46 0.72 -16.09 5.09
CA GLN A 46 -0.53 -16.72 4.64
C GLN A 46 -1.51 -15.69 4.06
N PRO A 47 -2.21 -15.99 2.95
CA PRO A 47 -3.23 -15.09 2.38
C PRO A 47 -4.33 -14.73 3.39
N PHE A 48 -4.78 -13.48 3.33
CA PHE A 48 -5.91 -12.99 4.10
C PHE A 48 -6.91 -12.24 3.19
N PRO A 49 -8.21 -12.59 3.22
CA PRO A 49 -8.79 -13.71 3.95
C PRO A 49 -8.20 -15.05 3.49
N ALA A 50 -8.23 -16.05 4.38
CA ALA A 50 -7.78 -17.39 4.02
C ALA A 50 -8.57 -17.85 2.78
N PRO A 51 -7.95 -18.56 1.83
CA PRO A 51 -8.65 -19.04 0.66
C PRO A 51 -9.86 -19.87 1.11
N THR A 52 -11.07 -19.42 0.82
CA THR A 52 -12.27 -20.22 1.05
C THR A 52 -12.21 -21.39 0.07
N ALA A 53 -12.33 -22.61 0.56
CA ALA A 53 -12.51 -23.79 -0.28
C ALA A 53 -13.91 -23.76 -0.90
N GLU A 54 -14.15 -22.87 -1.86
CA GLU A 54 -15.33 -22.95 -2.72
C GLU A 54 -15.02 -23.91 -3.86
N THR A 55 -15.44 -25.16 -3.65
CA THR A 55 -15.51 -26.22 -4.66
C THR A 55 -16.38 -25.76 -5.82
N HIS A 56 -15.77 -25.29 -6.90
CA HIS A 56 -16.43 -25.21 -8.21
C HIS A 56 -16.60 -26.62 -8.78
N ASN A 57 -17.49 -27.43 -8.19
CA ASN A 57 -18.10 -28.55 -8.89
C ASN A 57 -19.28 -27.99 -9.69
N ALA A 58 -18.98 -27.36 -10.83
CA ALA A 58 -19.96 -27.19 -11.88
C ALA A 58 -19.96 -28.46 -12.73
N VAL A 59 -21.12 -29.12 -12.67
CA VAL A 59 -21.55 -30.39 -13.23
C VAL A 59 -21.19 -30.57 -14.71
N ALA A 60 -20.98 -31.84 -15.07
CA ALA A 60 -20.80 -32.40 -16.41
C ALA A 60 -21.81 -31.94 -17.47
#